data_AF-A0A7C2Q9F3-F1
#
_entry.id   AF-A0A7C2Q9F3-F1
#
_cell.length_a   1.000
_cell.length_b   1.000
_cell.length_c   1.000
_cell.angle_alpha   90.00
_cell.angle_beta   90.00
_cell.angle_gamma   90.00
#
_symmetry.space_group_name_H-M   'P 1'
#
loop_
_entity.id
_entity.type
_entity.pdbx_description
1 polymer ?
#
loop_
_entity_poly.entity_id
_entity_poly.type
_entity_poly.pdbx_seq_one_letter_code
_entity_poly.pdbx_strand_id
1 'polypeptide(L)'
;MNRRAFTLIELLVVIAIIAILAAILFPVFSQAREKARQSSCLSNLKNMNTALLMYTQDYDETFPLTAPDNVRAFFTTPWDRTPASPLGYARRQGFWSNSIAPYIKNWQVYTCPSA
;
A
#
# COMPACT_ATOMS: atom_id res chain seq x y z
N MET A 1 -28.84 -31.33 39.94
CA MET A 1 -28.15 -30.48 38.95
C MET A 1 -28.24 -31.16 37.59
N ASN A 2 -29.23 -30.80 36.76
CA ASN A 2 -29.41 -31.38 35.42
C ASN A 2 -28.43 -30.73 34.46
N ARG A 3 -27.30 -31.39 34.18
CA ARG A 3 -26.41 -31.01 33.08
C ARG A 3 -27.05 -31.48 31.78
N ARG A 4 -27.39 -30.54 30.88
CA ARG A 4 -27.80 -30.87 29.52
C ARG A 4 -26.59 -31.48 28.79
N ALA A 5 -26.71 -32.74 28.39
CA ALA A 5 -25.73 -33.37 27.51
C ALA A 5 -26.04 -32.94 26.08
N PHE A 6 -25.03 -32.45 25.37
CA PHE A 6 -25.14 -32.11 23.95
C PHE A 6 -25.32 -33.39 23.14
N THR A 7 -26.28 -33.41 22.22
CA THR A 7 -26.41 -34.52 21.28
C THR A 7 -25.39 -34.36 20.14
N LEU A 8 -24.84 -35.47 19.64
CA LEU A 8 -23.91 -35.47 18.51
C LEU A 8 -24.49 -34.77 17.27
N ILE A 9 -25.81 -34.87 17.07
CA ILE A 9 -26.52 -34.29 15.92
C ILE A 9 -26.54 -32.77 16.01
N GLU A 10 -26.82 -32.20 17.18
CA GLU A 10 -26.81 -30.74 17.37
C GLU A 10 -25.43 -30.15 17.06
N LEU A 11 -24.37 -30.82 17.49
CA LEU A 11 -23.00 -30.36 17.22
C LEU A 11 -22.64 -30.49 15.72
N LEU A 12 -23.08 -31.57 15.08
CA LEU A 12 -22.82 -31.82 13.65
C LEU A 12 -23.54 -30.81 12.74
N VAL A 13 -24.78 -30.45 13.05
CA VAL A 13 -25.52 -29.45 12.27
C VAL A 13 -24.87 -28.07 12.38
N VAL A 14 -24.38 -27.68 13.56
CA VAL A 14 -23.73 -26.38 13.75
C VAL A 14 -22.46 -26.25 12.94
N ILE A 15 -21.58 -27.26 12.95
CA ILE A 15 -20.36 -27.22 12.15
C ILE A 15 -20.66 -27.22 10.65
N ALA A 16 -21.71 -27.91 10.21
CA ALA A 16 -22.15 -27.91 8.81
C ALA A 16 -22.59 -26.51 8.36
N ILE A 17 -23.38 -25.80 9.18
CA ILE A 17 -23.80 -24.43 8.88
C ILE A 17 -22.59 -23.48 8.84
N ILE A 18 -21.67 -23.57 9.82
CA ILE A 18 -20.45 -22.75 9.84
C ILE A 18 -19.59 -23.01 8.59
N ALA A 19 -19.44 -24.26 8.16
CA ALA A 19 -18.67 -24.61 6.97
C ALA A 19 -19.26 -23.99 5.69
N ILE A 20 -20.59 -24.03 5.53
CA ILE A 20 -21.27 -23.41 4.38
C ILE A 20 -21.07 -21.89 4.39
N LEU A 21 -21.26 -21.24 5.54
CA LEU A 21 -21.09 -19.79 5.66
C LEU A 21 -19.63 -19.38 5.39
N ALA A 22 -18.66 -20.12 5.93
CA ALA A 22 -17.24 -19.85 5.71
C ALA A 22 -16.83 -20.04 4.25
N ALA A 23 -17.38 -21.04 3.55
CA ALA A 23 -17.10 -21.29 2.14
C ALA A 23 -17.52 -20.12 1.23
N ILE A 24 -18.60 -19.40 1.57
CA ILE A 24 -19.05 -18.21 0.83
C ILE A 24 -18.26 -16.97 1.29
N LEU A 25 -18.00 -16.84 2.59
CA LEU A 25 -17.36 -15.65 3.15
C LEU A 25 -15.90 -15.53 2.75
N PHE A 26 -15.15 -16.64 2.67
CA PHE A 26 -13.72 -16.63 2.34
C PHE A 26 -13.39 -16.00 0.98
N PRO A 27 -14.01 -16.41 -0.16
CA PRO A 27 -13.73 -15.79 -1.46
C PRO A 27 -14.13 -14.31 -1.50
N VAL A 28 -15.27 -13.96 -0.90
CA VAL A 28 -15.75 -12.57 -0.85
C VAL A 28 -14.83 -11.70 0.00
N PHE A 29 -14.39 -12.19 1.15
CA PHE A 29 -13.48 -11.47 2.05
C PHE A 29 -12.12 -11.22 1.39
N SER A 30 -11.59 -12.18 0.63
CA SER A 30 -10.36 -11.99 -0.14
C SER A 30 -10.48 -10.84 -1.14
N GLN A 31 -11.59 -10.79 -1.90
CA GLN A 31 -11.86 -9.69 -2.84
C GLN A 31 -12.03 -8.34 -2.12
N ALA A 32 -12.79 -8.32 -1.01
CA ALA A 32 -13.00 -7.10 -0.23
C ALA A 32 -11.69 -6.55 0.35
N ARG A 33 -10.81 -7.43 0.83
CA ARG A 33 -9.47 -7.05 1.31
C ARG A 33 -8.62 -6.44 0.21
N GLU A 34 -8.67 -6.97 -1.00
CA GLU A 34 -7.94 -6.42 -2.13
C GLU A 34 -8.50 -5.04 -2.55
N LYS A 35 -9.82 -4.88 -2.55
CA LYS A 35 -10.47 -3.57 -2.77
C LYS A 35 -10.08 -2.53 -1.71
N ALA A 36 -9.91 -2.95 -0.45
CA ALA A 36 -9.42 -2.08 0.60
C ALA A 36 -7.98 -1.63 0.34
N ARG A 37 -7.08 -2.55 -0.07
CA ARG A 37 -5.69 -2.21 -0.45
C ARG A 37 -5.64 -1.25 -1.64
N GLN A 38 -6.46 -1.48 -2.66
CA GLN A 38 -6.59 -0.58 -3.81
C GLN A 38 -7.04 0.82 -3.37
N SER A 39 -8.02 0.90 -2.47
CA SER A 39 -8.52 2.18 -1.93
C SER A 39 -7.43 2.93 -1.14
N SER A 40 -6.61 2.22 -0.35
CA SER A 40 -5.45 2.82 0.32
C SER A 40 -4.42 3.34 -0.69
N CYS A 41 -4.15 2.59 -1.76
CA CYS A 41 -3.23 3.02 -2.81
C CYS A 41 -3.74 4.26 -3.56
N LEU A 42 -5.04 4.31 -3.85
CA LEU A 42 -5.67 5.48 -4.46
C LEU A 42 -5.57 6.73 -3.55
N SER A 43 -5.75 6.56 -2.25
CA SER A 43 -5.56 7.63 -1.27
C SER A 43 -4.12 8.15 -1.26
N ASN A 44 -3.14 7.24 -1.31
CA ASN A 44 -1.73 7.59 -1.41
C ASN A 44 -1.42 8.39 -2.69
N LEU A 45 -1.94 7.95 -3.85
CA LEU A 45 -1.80 8.67 -5.11
C LEU A 45 -2.41 10.07 -5.04
N LYS A 46 -3.58 10.22 -4.42
CA LYS A 46 -4.20 11.53 -4.20
C LYS A 46 -3.31 12.44 -3.36
N ASN A 47 -2.70 11.91 -2.29
CA ASN A 47 -1.78 12.67 -1.44
C ASN A 47 -0.54 13.13 -2.23
N MET A 48 0.02 12.25 -3.07
CA MET A 48 1.15 12.59 -3.94
C MET A 48 0.77 13.64 -4.98
N ASN A 49 -0.42 13.54 -5.58
CA ASN A 49 -0.91 14.54 -6.54
C ASN A 49 -1.09 15.91 -5.88
N THR A 50 -1.63 15.96 -4.66
CA THR A 50 -1.72 17.22 -3.91
C THR A 50 -0.34 17.82 -3.67
N ALA A 51 0.64 17.01 -3.25
CA ALA A 51 2.02 17.47 -3.07
C ALA A 51 2.67 17.96 -4.38
N LEU A 52 2.37 17.30 -5.49
CA LEU A 52 2.81 17.71 -6.82
C LEU A 52 2.22 19.07 -7.21
N LEU A 53 0.93 19.29 -6.95
CA LEU A 53 0.28 20.57 -7.21
C LEU A 53 0.87 21.70 -6.36
N MET A 54 1.15 21.42 -5.08
CA MET A 54 1.83 22.39 -4.21
C MET A 54 3.22 22.75 -4.75
N TYR A 55 3.99 21.76 -5.21
CA TYR A 55 5.27 22.01 -5.87
C TYR A 55 5.10 22.89 -7.11
N THR A 56 4.16 22.59 -8.00
CA THR A 56 3.96 23.41 -9.22
C THR A 56 3.58 24.85 -8.90
N GLN A 57 2.86 25.08 -7.80
CA GLN A 57 2.51 26.44 -7.36
C GLN A 57 3.73 27.23 -6.87
N ASP A 58 4.69 26.55 -6.23
CA ASP A 58 5.90 27.20 -5.71
C ASP A 58 7.01 27.37 -6.78
N TYR A 59 6.94 26.63 -7.89
CA TYR A 59 7.98 26.59 -8.93
C TYR A 59 7.45 26.99 -10.32
N ASP A 60 6.83 28.17 -10.44
CA ASP A 60 6.39 28.78 -11.71
C ASP A 60 5.66 27.80 -12.65
N GLU A 61 4.72 27.01 -12.11
CA GLU A 61 3.92 26.02 -12.83
C GLU A 61 4.75 24.90 -13.50
N THR A 62 6.00 24.73 -13.08
CA THR A 62 6.91 23.72 -13.62
C THR A 62 6.77 22.41 -12.86
N PHE A 63 6.62 21.31 -13.59
CA PHE A 63 6.61 19.97 -12.98
C PHE A 63 8.02 19.52 -12.58
N PRO A 64 8.16 18.68 -11.53
CA PRO A 64 9.44 18.08 -11.18
C PRO A 64 10.06 17.32 -12.34
N LEU A 65 11.35 17.54 -12.57
CA LEU A 65 12.09 16.83 -13.61
C LEU A 65 12.23 15.35 -13.23
N THR A 66 12.10 14.45 -14.21
CA THR A 66 12.53 13.06 -14.04
C THR A 66 13.97 12.94 -14.57
N ALA A 67 14.92 12.57 -13.72
CA ALA A 67 16.28 12.30 -14.19
C ALA A 67 16.26 11.13 -15.19
N PRO A 68 16.97 11.21 -16.32
CA PRO A 68 17.05 10.11 -17.28
C PRO A 68 17.66 8.86 -16.62
N ASP A 69 17.23 7.67 -17.05
CA ASP A 69 17.52 6.42 -16.34
C ASP A 69 19.01 6.12 -16.14
N ASN A 70 19.88 6.65 -17.00
CA ASN A 70 21.34 6.56 -16.90
C ASN A 70 21.97 7.47 -15.81
N VAL A 71 21.21 8.40 -15.22
CA VAL A 71 21.67 9.36 -14.20
C VAL A 71 21.18 8.99 -12.79
N ARG A 72 20.22 8.05 -12.69
CA ARG A 72 19.66 7.57 -11.40
C ARG A 72 20.71 6.95 -10.47
N ALA A 73 21.85 6.54 -11.02
CA ALA A 73 22.98 5.98 -10.27
C ALA A 73 23.82 7.03 -9.53
N PHE A 74 23.80 8.30 -9.94
CA PHE A 74 24.76 9.30 -9.43
C PHE A 74 24.21 10.24 -8.37
N PHE A 75 22.88 10.21 -8.14
CA PHE A 75 22.22 11.10 -7.19
C PHE A 75 21.30 10.30 -6.28
N THR A 76 21.90 9.55 -5.36
CA THR A 76 21.17 9.06 -4.17
C THR A 76 21.12 10.21 -3.17
N THR A 77 19.94 10.67 -2.80
CA THR A 77 19.84 11.54 -1.62
C THR A 77 20.11 10.68 -0.38
N PRO A 78 20.53 11.25 0.76
CA PRO A 78 20.72 10.50 2.00
C PRO A 78 19.50 9.66 2.41
N TRP A 79 18.30 10.08 2.01
CA TRP A 79 17.01 9.45 2.29
C TRP A 79 16.70 8.26 1.35
N ASP A 80 17.44 8.14 0.24
CA ASP A 80 17.36 7.06 -0.73
C ASP A 80 18.31 5.89 -0.40
N ARG A 81 18.88 5.79 0.80
CA ARG A 81 19.76 4.67 1.17
C ARG A 81 18.97 3.60 1.91
N THR A 82 18.65 2.49 1.22
CA THR A 82 18.24 1.24 1.89
C THR A 82 19.29 0.16 1.66
N PRO A 83 19.59 -0.72 2.65
CA PRO A 83 20.65 -1.73 2.52
C PRO A 83 20.37 -2.86 1.51
N ALA A 84 19.33 -2.78 0.69
CA ALA A 84 18.71 -3.93 0.04
C ALA A 84 19.19 -4.26 -1.39
N SER A 85 20.36 -3.77 -1.85
CA SER A 85 20.95 -4.32 -3.09
C SER A 85 22.49 -4.32 -3.10
N PRO A 86 23.15 -5.34 -3.69
CA PRO A 86 24.61 -5.41 -3.83
C PRO A 86 25.22 -4.31 -4.72
N LEU A 87 24.39 -3.51 -5.37
CA LEU A 87 24.78 -2.39 -6.23
C LEU A 87 24.43 -1.01 -5.62
N GLY A 88 23.94 -0.95 -4.37
CA GLY A 88 23.74 0.31 -3.64
C GLY A 88 22.62 1.23 -4.14
N TYR A 89 21.92 0.88 -5.23
CA TYR A 89 20.79 1.67 -5.73
C TYR A 89 19.50 1.24 -5.02
N ALA A 90 19.04 2.03 -4.05
CA ALA A 90 17.70 1.84 -3.54
C ALA A 90 16.70 2.21 -4.63
N ARG A 91 15.98 1.21 -5.14
CA ARG A 91 14.72 1.48 -5.79
C ARG A 91 13.72 1.84 -4.70
N ARG A 92 13.29 3.10 -4.68
CA ARG A 92 11.89 3.45 -4.34
C ARG A 92 11.51 4.87 -4.70
N GLN A 93 12.45 5.81 -4.81
CA GLN A 93 12.11 7.21 -5.01
C GLN A 93 12.96 7.80 -6.15
N GLY A 94 12.28 8.28 -7.19
CA GLY A 94 12.92 9.00 -8.28
C GLY A 94 13.29 10.43 -7.85
N PHE A 95 14.02 11.14 -8.71
CA PHE A 95 14.36 12.56 -8.49
C PHE A 95 13.11 13.40 -8.19
N TRP A 96 12.01 13.16 -8.92
CA TRP A 96 10.75 13.87 -8.74
C TRP A 96 10.12 13.68 -7.36
N SER A 97 10.24 12.50 -6.74
CA SER A 97 9.72 12.25 -5.39
C SER A 97 10.53 12.99 -4.32
N ASN A 98 11.81 13.26 -4.57
CA ASN A 98 12.62 14.13 -3.72
C ASN A 98 12.22 15.60 -3.87
N SER A 99 11.82 16.04 -5.07
CA SER A 99 11.35 17.41 -5.30
C SER A 99 10.07 17.74 -4.52
N ILE A 100 9.17 16.77 -4.37
CA ILE A 100 7.91 16.95 -3.63
C ILE A 100 8.02 16.55 -2.14
N ALA A 101 9.20 16.13 -1.69
CA ALA A 101 9.46 15.72 -0.31
C ALA A 101 9.06 16.74 0.76
N PRO A 102 9.26 18.07 0.59
CA PRO A 102 8.84 19.07 1.59
C PRO A 102 7.32 19.10 1.82
N TYR A 103 6.54 18.69 0.82
CA TYR A 103 5.08 18.73 0.84
C TYR A 103 4.45 17.40 1.32
N ILE A 104 5.28 16.37 1.53
CA ILE A 104 4.83 15.05 1.95
C ILE A 104 5.32 14.77 3.37
N LYS A 105 4.37 14.55 4.28
CA LYS A 105 4.67 14.26 5.70
C LYS A 105 4.99 12.80 5.99
N ASN A 106 4.69 11.89 5.06
CA ASN A 106 4.91 10.46 5.22
C ASN A 106 5.40 9.81 3.92
N TRP A 107 6.55 9.14 3.95
CA TRP A 107 7.14 8.45 2.81
C TRP A 107 6.46 7.12 2.46
N GLN A 108 5.59 6.60 3.31
CA GLN A 108 4.80 5.39 3.00
C GLN A 108 3.81 5.62 1.84
N VAL A 109 3.53 6.88 1.47
CA VAL A 109 2.66 7.21 0.32
C VAL A 109 3.23 6.68 -1.01
N TYR A 110 4.55 6.51 -1.11
CA TYR A 110 5.20 5.95 -2.30
C TYR A 110 5.07 4.43 -2.42
N THR A 111 4.42 3.79 -1.45
CA THR A 111 4.22 2.34 -1.43
C THR A 111 2.74 2.02 -1.61
N CYS A 112 2.46 1.13 -2.56
CA CYS A 112 1.13 0.62 -2.82
C CYS A 112 1.02 -0.78 -2.18
N PRO A 113 0.08 -1.03 -1.25
CA PRO A 113 -0.08 -2.33 -0.60
C PRO A 113 -0.77 -3.38 -1.49
N SER A 114 -1.32 -2.98 -2.65
CA SER A 114 -1.83 -3.87 -3.71
C SER A 114 -0.72 -4.11 -4.75
N ALA A 115 0.32 -4.83 -4.34
CA ALA A 115 1.44 -5.24 -5.18
C ALA A 115 1.30 -6.71 -5.62
#